data_AF-A0A833CH27-F1
#
_entry.id   AF-A0A833CH27-F1
#
_cell.length_a   1.000
_cell.length_b   1.000
_cell.length_c   1.000
_cell.angle_alpha   90.00
_cell.angle_beta   90.00
_cell.angle_gamma   90.00
#
_symmetry.space_group_name_H-M   'P 1'
#
loop_
_entity.id
_entity.type
_entity.pdbx_description
1 polymer ?
#
loop_
_entity_poly.entity_id
_entity_poly.type
_entity_poly.pdbx_seq_one_letter_code
_entity_poly.pdbx_strand_id
1 'polypeptide(L)'
;ARATLRFSTASETELGTLKTYVETRFQWADGNDSGSTGTLRFGYIQLGGLRVGLDESAFVTFPGYLGNVMNDDVILAGGYRTGLISYTFTG
;
A
#
# COMPACT_ATOMS: atom_id res chain seq x y z
N ALA A 1 -12.61 12.46 -11.33
CA ALA A 1 -11.23 13.00 -11.25
C ALA A 1 -10.49 12.43 -10.05
N ARG A 2 -9.17 12.26 -10.13
CA ARG A 2 -8.34 11.74 -9.04
C ARG A 2 -7.08 12.57 -8.88
N ALA A 3 -6.76 12.97 -7.65
CA ALA A 3 -5.47 13.51 -7.25
C ALA A 3 -4.80 12.55 -6.26
N THR A 4 -3.47 12.44 -6.33
CA THR A 4 -2.70 11.55 -5.44
C THR A 4 -1.41 12.24 -5.07
N LEU A 5 -1.15 12.31 -3.76
CA LEU A 5 0.09 12.86 -3.20
C LEU A 5 0.94 11.69 -2.71
N ARG A 6 2.20 11.68 -3.13
CA ARG A 6 3.18 10.66 -2.73
C ARG A 6 4.38 11.34 -2.10
N PHE A 7 4.77 10.85 -0.94
CA PHE A 7 5.99 11.26 -0.24
C PHE A 7 6.83 10.03 0.00
N SER A 8 8.12 10.13 -0.31
CA SER A 8 9.07 9.06 -0.09
C SER A 8 10.42 9.62 0.36
N THR A 9 11.05 8.96 1.32
CA THR A 9 12.42 9.28 1.74
C THR A 9 13.29 8.03 1.69
N ALA A 10 14.60 8.24 1.55
CA ALA A 10 15.61 7.21 1.65
C ALA A 10 16.85 7.82 2.31
N SER A 11 17.31 7.23 3.41
CA SER A 11 18.50 7.66 4.14
C SER A 11 19.37 6.45 4.46
N GLU A 12 20.66 6.54 4.18
CA GLU A 12 21.61 5.48 4.54
C GLU A 12 21.86 5.46 6.05
N THR A 13 21.95 4.25 6.60
CA THR A 13 22.23 4.00 8.02
C THR A 13 23.16 2.80 8.14
N GLU A 14 23.71 2.56 9.34
CA GLU A 14 24.53 1.38 9.64
C GLU A 14 23.78 0.04 9.45
N LEU A 15 22.45 0.09 9.35
CA LEU A 15 21.57 -1.08 9.20
C LEU A 15 21.00 -1.19 7.77
N GLY A 16 21.55 -0.42 6.83
CA GLY A 16 21.07 -0.28 5.45
C GLY A 16 20.20 0.96 5.23
N THR A 17 19.61 1.08 4.03
CA THR A 17 18.77 2.24 3.68
C THR A 17 17.44 2.22 4.43
N LEU A 18 17.21 3.23 5.28
CA LEU A 18 15.92 3.51 5.89
C LEU A 18 15.02 4.24 4.87
N LYS A 19 13.86 3.66 4.56
CA LYS A 19 12.90 4.21 3.61
C LYS A 19 11.57 4.53 4.29
N THR A 20 10.93 5.61 3.87
CA THR A 20 9.53 5.89 4.21
C THR A 20 8.71 6.09 2.94
N TYR A 21 7.44 5.71 2.98
CA TYR A 21 6.51 5.93 1.86
C TYR A 21 5.12 6.26 2.40
N VAL A 22 4.50 7.29 1.83
CA VAL A 22 3.15 7.75 2.15
C VAL A 22 2.43 8.06 0.84
N GLU A 23 1.23 7.53 0.65
CA GLU A 23 0.34 7.86 -0.47
C GLU A 23 -1.04 8.27 0.05
N THR A 24 -1.47 9.50 -0.26
CA THR A 24 -2.81 10.02 0.05
C THR A 24 -3.59 10.26 -1.25
N ARG A 25 -4.86 9.84 -1.29
CA ARG A 25 -5.71 9.93 -2.48
C ARG A 25 -6.93 10.83 -2.24
N PHE A 26 -7.27 11.61 -3.25
CA PHE A 26 -8.50 12.39 -3.36
C PHE A 26 -9.22 11.97 -4.64
N GLN A 27 -10.48 11.54 -4.55
CA GLN A 27 -11.16 10.95 -5.70
C GLN A 27 -12.65 11.31 -5.74
N TRP A 28 -13.02 12.00 -6.80
CA TRP A 28 -14.37 12.48 -7.06
C TRP A 28 -14.93 11.84 -8.33
N ALA A 29 -16.20 11.46 -8.32
CA ALA A 29 -16.93 10.91 -9.45
C ALA A 29 -18.34 11.51 -9.48
N ASP A 30 -18.82 11.89 -10.68
CA ASP A 30 -20.18 12.41 -10.89
C ASP A 30 -20.59 13.55 -9.95
N GLY A 31 -19.65 14.45 -9.67
CA GLY A 31 -19.86 15.60 -8.78
C GLY A 31 -19.85 15.28 -7.29
N ASN A 32 -19.57 14.02 -6.90
CA ASN A 32 -19.56 13.57 -5.50
C ASN A 32 -18.23 12.90 -5.11
N ASP A 33 -17.97 12.78 -3.81
CA ASP A 33 -16.90 11.93 -3.30
C ASP A 33 -17.18 10.47 -3.67
N SER A 34 -16.18 9.80 -4.25
CA SER A 34 -16.25 8.37 -4.61
C SER A 34 -16.07 7.43 -3.40
N GLY A 35 -16.12 7.96 -2.18
CA GLY A 35 -15.91 7.21 -0.93
C GLY A 35 -14.43 6.96 -0.61
N SER A 36 -13.52 7.67 -1.28
CA SER A 36 -12.08 7.51 -1.08
C SER A 36 -11.29 8.83 -1.05
N THR A 37 -11.99 9.96 -0.92
CA THR A 37 -11.33 11.26 -0.79
C THR A 37 -10.65 11.44 0.57
N GLY A 38 -9.41 11.96 0.57
CA GLY A 38 -8.61 12.16 1.77
C GLY A 38 -8.10 10.85 2.40
N THR A 39 -8.07 9.75 1.65
CA THR A 39 -7.67 8.44 2.20
C THR A 39 -6.17 8.21 2.13
N LEU A 40 -5.58 7.74 3.23
CA LEU A 40 -4.23 7.17 3.25
C LEU A 40 -4.28 5.77 2.61
N ARG A 41 -3.63 5.61 1.46
CA ARG A 41 -3.54 4.35 0.71
C ARG A 41 -2.37 3.50 1.18
N PHE A 42 -1.21 4.12 1.37
CA PHE A 42 0.01 3.49 1.88
C PHE A 42 0.66 4.43 2.90
N GLY A 43 1.31 3.87 3.91
CA GLY A 43 2.00 4.65 4.94
C GLY A 43 2.92 3.77 5.77
N TYR A 44 4.17 3.59 5.37
CA TYR A 44 5.09 2.66 6.03
C TYR A 44 6.52 3.18 6.14
N ILE A 45 7.25 2.59 7.07
CA ILE A 45 8.70 2.68 7.22
C ILE A 45 9.32 1.31 6.94
N GLN A 46 10.49 1.30 6.31
CA GLN A 46 11.21 0.06 5.98
C GLN A 46 12.72 0.20 6.19
N LEU A 47 13.32 -0.83 6.78
CA LEU A 47 14.77 -0.94 6.96
C LEU A 47 15.18 -2.41 6.90
N GLY A 48 16.20 -2.74 6.10
CA GLY A 48 16.80 -4.08 6.09
C GLY A 48 15.82 -5.24 5.85
N GLY A 49 14.74 -5.01 5.10
CA GLY A 49 13.68 -6.02 4.84
C GLY A 49 12.50 -5.99 5.81
N LEU A 50 12.63 -5.37 6.99
CA LEU A 50 11.52 -5.14 7.93
C LEU A 50 10.68 -3.95 7.45
N ARG A 51 9.36 -4.11 7.35
CA ARG A 51 8.39 -3.06 7.04
C ARG A 51 7.30 -3.00 8.11
N VAL A 52 6.99 -1.79 8.57
CA VAL A 52 5.93 -1.52 9.55
C VAL A 52 5.08 -0.34 9.07
N GLY A 53 3.75 -0.49 9.13
CA GLY A 53 2.83 0.60 8.82
C GLY A 53 1.53 0.15 8.20
N LEU A 54 0.95 0.99 7.34
CA LEU A 54 -0.21 0.69 6.51
C LEU A 54 0.24 0.28 5.11
N ASP A 55 -0.18 -0.91 4.70
CA ASP A 55 0.08 -1.45 3.37
C ASP A 55 -1.07 -2.39 2.97
N GLU A 56 -1.00 -3.00 1.80
CA GLU A 56 -1.90 -4.07 1.41
C GLU A 56 -1.55 -5.38 2.13
N SER A 57 -2.56 -6.21 2.37
CA SER A 57 -2.38 -7.48 3.05
C SER A 57 -1.42 -8.40 2.28
N ALA A 58 -0.47 -9.00 2.98
CA ALA A 58 0.43 -10.02 2.41
C ALA A 58 -0.37 -11.21 1.84
N PHE A 59 -1.53 -11.55 2.40
CA PHE A 59 -2.41 -12.61 1.87
C PHE A 59 -3.01 -12.27 0.50
N VAL A 60 -3.02 -10.99 0.13
CA VAL A 60 -3.46 -10.51 -1.20
C VAL A 60 -2.26 -10.33 -2.12
N THR A 61 -1.20 -9.69 -1.65
CA THR A 61 -0.08 -9.31 -2.52
C THR A 61 0.87 -10.48 -2.82
N PHE A 62 1.12 -11.37 -1.87
CA PHE A 62 2.00 -12.53 -2.04
C PHE A 62 1.58 -13.48 -3.18
N PRO A 63 0.28 -13.86 -3.32
CA PRO A 63 -0.16 -14.68 -4.45
C PRO A 63 -0.28 -13.90 -5.78
N GLY A 64 -0.06 -12.58 -5.79
CA GLY A 64 -0.28 -11.74 -6.98
C GLY A 64 -1.73 -11.31 -7.16
N TYR A 65 -2.41 -10.94 -6.06
CA TYR A 65 -3.82 -10.52 -6.03
C TYR A 65 -4.77 -11.66 -6.42
N LEU A 66 -5.83 -11.34 -7.15
CA LEU A 66 -6.81 -12.30 -7.66
C LEU A 66 -6.39 -12.91 -9.00
N GLY A 67 -5.24 -12.52 -9.57
CA GLY A 67 -4.78 -12.96 -10.88
C GLY A 67 -5.61 -12.39 -12.05
N ASN A 68 -5.48 -12.99 -13.24
CA ASN A 68 -6.21 -12.58 -14.45
C ASN A 68 -7.56 -13.30 -14.57
N VAL A 69 -8.46 -13.09 -13.59
CA VAL A 69 -9.82 -13.61 -13.65
C VAL A 69 -10.72 -12.59 -14.34
N MET A 70 -11.62 -13.04 -15.23
CA MET A 70 -12.51 -12.15 -16.00
C MET A 70 -13.49 -11.36 -15.13
N ASN A 71 -13.84 -11.90 -13.96
CA ASN A 71 -14.65 -11.23 -12.95
C ASN A 71 -14.04 -11.55 -11.58
N ASP A 72 -13.28 -10.61 -11.06
CA ASP A 72 -12.55 -10.71 -9.79
C ASP A 72 -13.39 -10.15 -8.62
N ASP A 73 -14.42 -9.35 -8.90
CA ASP A 73 -15.36 -8.78 -7.93
C ASP A 73 -16.31 -9.79 -7.27
N VAL A 74 -16.36 -11.03 -7.76
CA VAL A 74 -17.16 -12.13 -7.13
C VAL A 74 -16.41 -12.87 -6.03
N ILE A 75 -15.11 -12.62 -5.87
CA ILE A 75 -14.28 -13.21 -4.81
C ILE A 75 -13.86 -12.10 -3.85
N LEU A 76 -14.15 -12.28 -2.56
CA LEU A 76 -13.69 -11.33 -1.56
C LEU A 76 -12.15 -11.38 -1.47
N ALA A 77 -11.48 -10.35 -1.99
CA ALA A 77 -10.07 -10.13 -1.72
C ALA A 77 -9.85 -9.73 -0.26
N GLY A 78 -8.68 -10.06 0.29
CA GLY A 78 -8.26 -9.56 1.59
C GLY A 78 -8.13 -8.02 1.62
N GLY A 79 -7.70 -7.49 2.77
CA GLY A 79 -7.63 -6.04 2.97
C GLY A 79 -6.59 -5.34 2.07
N TYR A 80 -7.03 -4.30 1.37
CA TYR A 80 -6.19 -3.38 0.59
C TYR A 80 -5.70 -2.15 1.38
N ARG A 81 -5.97 -2.14 2.70
CA ARG A 81 -5.55 -1.14 3.69
C ARG A 81 -5.47 -1.85 5.03
N THR A 82 -4.29 -2.37 5.36
CA THR A 82 -4.08 -3.25 6.51
C THR A 82 -2.88 -2.76 7.30
N GLY A 83 -3.01 -2.75 8.63
CA GLY A 83 -1.86 -2.59 9.51
C GLY A 83 -0.94 -3.80 9.35
N LEU A 84 0.31 -3.56 9.01
CA LEU A 84 1.29 -4.57 8.65
C LEU A 84 2.54 -4.42 9.50
N ILE A 85 3.05 -5.56 9.96
CA ILE A 85 4.44 -5.77 10.36
C ILE A 85 4.91 -6.97 9.55
N SER A 86 5.93 -6.79 8.71
CA SER A 86 6.42 -7.85 7.83
C SER A 86 7.92 -7.79 7.65
N TYR A 87 8.52 -8.93 7.33
CA TYR A 87 9.92 -9.03 6.98
C TYR A 87 10.06 -9.77 5.65
N THR A 88 10.76 -9.19 4.69
CA THR A 88 11.12 -9.85 3.43
C THR A 88 12.61 -10.17 3.45
N PHE A 89 12.92 -11.47 3.37
CA PHE A 89 14.30 -11.95 3.25
C PHE A 89 14.78 -11.79 1.81
N THR A 90 15.92 -11.13 1.59
CA THR A 90 16.44 -10.82 0.24
C THR A 90 17.57 -11.71 -0.26
N GLY A 91 18.14 -12.59 0.58
CA GLY A 91 19.17 -13.55 0.16
C GLY A 91 20.55 -12.95 -0.11
#